data_AF-A0A382VI42-F1
#
_entry.id   AF-A0A382VI42-F1
#
_cell.length_a   1.000
_cell.length_b   1.000
_cell.length_c   1.000
_cell.angle_alpha   90.00
_cell.angle_beta   90.00
_cell.angle_gamma   90.00
#
_symmetry.space_group_name_H-M   'P 1'
#
loop_
_entity.id
_entity.type
_entity.pdbx_description
1 polymer ?
#
loop_
_entity_poly.entity_id
_entity_poly.type
_entity_poly.pdbx_seq_one_letter_code
_entity_poly.pdbx_strand_id
1 'polypeptide(L)'
;PSRASILTGKHSHKNGFKRNGNRFDPDQMTFPKLLQKVGYRTAVFGKWHLGTNPTGFDQWMVYPGQGSYYKPDYITPEGKKAIPGYSVEVTTDLALDFLSKQKKDEPFLLMCQYKAPHRNWMPGPKYLTKYDDVSIPEPDTLFDDYSKRASVLGRHKMGIDAHMSFFYDLKVEGHEDKRYAKYMNSFLGRMSKEQRQAWDAAYGPKNEAFLKSNLQGKELVRWKYQRYVKDYLRCVAAVDDGVGRILDSLDELGLSENSIVIYASDQGFYLGEHGWYDKRWIYE
;
A
#
# COMPACT_ATOMS: atom_id res chain seq x y z
N PRO A 1 12.54 -3.94 -5.73
CA PRO A 1 13.48 -5.04 -5.41
C PRO A 1 12.78 -6.35 -4.99
N SER A 2 11.96 -6.31 -3.94
CA SER A 2 11.22 -7.50 -3.45
C SER A 2 10.39 -8.17 -4.55
N ARG A 3 9.51 -7.43 -5.23
CA ARG A 3 8.69 -7.95 -6.37
C ARG A 3 9.51 -8.64 -7.46
N ALA A 4 10.66 -8.09 -7.84
CA ALA A 4 11.56 -8.71 -8.80
C ALA A 4 12.14 -10.03 -8.27
N SER A 5 12.45 -10.10 -6.98
CA SER A 5 12.97 -11.31 -6.34
C SER A 5 11.89 -12.40 -6.25
N ILE A 6 10.65 -12.04 -5.91
CA ILE A 6 9.49 -12.94 -5.91
C ILE A 6 9.28 -13.55 -7.30
N LEU A 7 9.28 -12.73 -8.36
CA LEU A 7 9.04 -13.21 -9.72
C LEU A 7 10.14 -14.13 -10.25
N THR A 8 11.39 -13.91 -9.83
CA THR A 8 12.57 -14.55 -10.43
C THR A 8 13.19 -15.65 -9.58
N GLY A 9 12.86 -15.73 -8.29
CA GLY A 9 13.56 -16.59 -7.33
C GLY A 9 15.04 -16.23 -7.11
N LYS A 10 15.45 -15.01 -7.50
CA LYS A 10 16.85 -14.56 -7.48
C LYS A 10 17.02 -13.35 -6.57
N HIS A 11 18.15 -13.27 -5.88
CA HIS A 11 18.56 -12.05 -5.19
C HIS A 11 18.79 -10.88 -6.17
N SER A 12 18.66 -9.64 -5.68
CA SER A 12 18.77 -8.42 -6.49
C SER A 12 20.07 -8.27 -7.30
N HIS A 13 21.19 -8.84 -6.83
CA HIS A 13 22.43 -8.81 -7.58
C HIS A 13 22.42 -9.71 -8.83
N LYS A 14 21.52 -10.71 -8.88
CA LYS A 14 21.30 -11.60 -10.03
C LYS A 14 20.13 -11.17 -10.90
N ASN A 15 19.02 -10.69 -10.32
CA ASN A 15 17.85 -10.24 -11.10
C ASN A 15 17.98 -8.82 -11.67
N GLY A 16 19.00 -8.07 -11.26
CA GLY A 16 19.31 -6.72 -11.76
C GLY A 16 18.51 -5.57 -11.12
N PHE A 17 17.45 -5.85 -10.37
CA PHE A 17 16.59 -4.83 -9.75
C PHE A 17 17.01 -4.55 -8.30
N LYS A 18 17.99 -3.65 -8.13
CA LYS A 18 18.62 -3.34 -6.83
C LYS A 18 17.91 -2.24 -6.05
N ARG A 19 17.34 -1.25 -6.73
CA ARG A 19 16.63 -0.11 -6.09
C ARG A 19 15.43 0.33 -6.91
N ASN A 20 14.52 1.07 -6.28
CA ASN A 20 13.42 1.71 -6.99
C ASN A 20 13.97 2.71 -8.02
N GLY A 21 13.30 2.83 -9.17
CA GLY A 21 13.78 3.60 -10.32
C GLY A 21 14.67 2.80 -11.28
N ASN A 22 15.07 1.57 -10.93
CA ASN A 22 15.59 0.63 -11.92
C ASN A 22 14.45 0.15 -12.84
N ARG A 23 14.83 -0.34 -14.02
CA ARG A 23 13.94 -1.00 -14.97
C ARG A 23 14.20 -2.50 -14.92
N PHE A 24 13.16 -3.28 -14.68
CA PHE A 24 13.26 -4.74 -14.71
C PHE A 24 13.51 -5.21 -16.15
N ASP A 25 14.33 -6.25 -16.32
CA ASP A 25 14.46 -6.93 -17.60
C ASP A 25 13.26 -7.87 -17.77
N PRO A 26 12.32 -7.57 -18.69
CA PRO A 26 11.10 -8.35 -18.84
C PRO A 26 11.31 -9.65 -19.63
N ASP A 27 12.51 -9.89 -20.21
CA ASP A 27 12.82 -11.07 -21.01
C ASP A 27 13.34 -12.21 -20.14
N GLN A 28 13.95 -11.90 -19.00
CA GLN A 28 14.42 -12.90 -18.05
C GLN A 28 13.30 -13.84 -17.58
N MET A 29 13.70 -15.05 -17.17
CA MET A 29 12.76 -16.06 -16.67
C MET A 29 12.07 -15.58 -15.39
N THR A 30 10.75 -15.75 -15.34
CA THR A 30 9.92 -15.54 -14.16
C THR A 30 9.01 -16.74 -13.96
N PHE A 31 8.59 -17.03 -12.72
CA PHE A 31 7.71 -18.18 -12.45
C PHE A 31 6.35 -18.10 -13.19
N PRO A 32 5.71 -16.93 -13.41
CA PRO A 32 4.46 -16.86 -14.19
C PRO A 32 4.65 -17.33 -15.63
N LYS A 33 5.77 -16.99 -16.28
CA LYS A 33 6.11 -17.51 -17.62
C LYS A 33 6.25 -19.04 -17.65
N LEU A 34 6.78 -19.64 -16.57
CA LEU A 34 6.90 -21.09 -16.46
C LEU A 34 5.54 -21.75 -16.29
N LEU A 35 4.65 -21.16 -15.47
CA LEU A 35 3.29 -21.66 -15.27
C LEU A 35 2.46 -21.57 -16.55
N GLN A 36 2.57 -20.47 -17.30
CA GLN A 36 1.87 -20.30 -18.57
C GLN A 36 2.25 -21.40 -19.59
N LYS A 37 3.54 -21.82 -19.63
CA LYS A 37 4.01 -22.91 -20.51
C LYS A 37 3.39 -24.27 -20.19
N VAL A 38 2.90 -24.47 -18.97
CA VAL A 38 2.26 -25.73 -18.53
C VAL A 38 0.75 -25.58 -18.38
N GLY A 39 0.15 -24.57 -19.00
CA GLY A 39 -1.31 -24.44 -19.16
C GLY A 39 -2.03 -23.65 -18.07
N TYR A 40 -1.31 -22.94 -17.18
CA TYR A 40 -1.97 -22.06 -16.20
C TYR A 40 -2.52 -20.80 -16.90
N ARG A 41 -3.75 -20.42 -16.55
CA ARG A 41 -4.24 -19.06 -16.77
C ARG A 41 -3.59 -18.12 -15.77
N THR A 42 -3.01 -17.03 -16.24
CA THR A 42 -2.16 -16.15 -15.41
C THR A 42 -2.67 -14.71 -15.40
N ALA A 43 -2.85 -14.14 -14.22
CA ALA A 43 -3.29 -12.76 -14.05
C ALA A 43 -2.51 -11.97 -12.99
N VAL A 44 -2.31 -10.67 -13.24
CA VAL A 44 -1.77 -9.73 -12.24
C VAL A 44 -2.52 -8.41 -12.24
N PHE A 45 -3.01 -8.00 -11.07
CA PHE A 45 -3.75 -6.75 -10.88
C PHE A 45 -3.14 -5.90 -9.77
N GLY A 46 -3.08 -4.59 -10.00
CA GLY A 46 -2.63 -3.62 -8.99
C GLY A 46 -1.15 -3.20 -9.12
N LYS A 47 -0.38 -3.24 -8.04
CA LYS A 47 0.94 -2.59 -7.95
C LYS A 47 2.07 -3.40 -8.59
N TRP A 48 2.44 -3.10 -9.82
CA TRP A 48 3.59 -3.74 -10.49
C TRP A 48 4.95 -3.19 -10.04
N HIS A 49 5.16 -1.88 -10.20
CA HIS A 49 6.36 -1.16 -9.73
C HIS A 49 7.73 -1.67 -10.24
N LEU A 50 7.77 -2.26 -11.44
CA LEU A 50 9.00 -2.79 -12.06
C LEU A 50 9.49 -2.02 -13.29
N GLY A 51 8.82 -0.91 -13.66
CA GLY A 51 9.28 -0.01 -14.72
C GLY A 51 9.10 -0.53 -16.15
N THR A 52 8.41 -1.67 -16.30
CA THR A 52 8.04 -2.28 -17.59
C THR A 52 6.56 -2.68 -17.56
N ASN A 53 6.02 -3.09 -18.70
CA ASN A 53 4.76 -3.84 -18.69
C ASN A 53 5.01 -5.26 -18.15
N PRO A 54 4.01 -5.90 -17.53
CA PRO A 54 4.08 -7.31 -17.14
C PRO A 54 4.30 -8.23 -18.34
N THR A 55 5.05 -9.32 -18.13
CA THR A 55 5.22 -10.43 -19.09
C THR A 55 5.00 -11.76 -18.37
N GLY A 56 4.49 -12.77 -19.09
CA GLY A 56 4.08 -14.05 -18.49
C GLY A 56 2.73 -14.00 -17.76
N PHE A 57 1.85 -13.08 -18.18
CA PHE A 57 0.48 -12.96 -17.70
C PHE A 57 -0.47 -12.82 -18.89
N ASP A 58 -1.49 -13.67 -18.96
CA ASP A 58 -2.55 -13.61 -19.97
C ASP A 58 -3.43 -12.37 -19.79
N GLN A 59 -3.63 -11.96 -18.53
CA GLN A 59 -4.41 -10.78 -18.17
C GLN A 59 -3.63 -9.90 -17.19
N TRP A 60 -3.56 -8.60 -17.45
CA TRP A 60 -2.94 -7.69 -16.50
C TRP A 60 -3.53 -6.30 -16.57
N MET A 61 -3.70 -5.70 -15.39
CA MET A 61 -3.99 -4.28 -15.25
C MET A 61 -3.22 -3.76 -14.04
N VAL A 62 -2.26 -2.88 -14.26
CA VAL A 62 -1.31 -2.48 -13.21
C VAL A 62 -1.22 -0.98 -13.04
N TYR A 63 -0.99 -0.50 -11.83
CA TYR A 63 -0.87 0.93 -11.57
C TYR A 63 0.37 1.53 -12.26
N PRO A 64 0.29 2.78 -12.75
CA PRO A 64 1.49 3.56 -13.01
C PRO A 64 2.18 3.88 -11.68
N GLY A 65 3.49 3.60 -11.61
CA GLY A 65 4.29 3.87 -10.42
C GLY A 65 3.80 3.09 -9.19
N GLN A 66 3.25 3.80 -8.20
CA GLN A 66 2.76 3.22 -6.95
C GLN A 66 1.23 3.22 -6.83
N GLY A 67 0.52 3.71 -7.84
CA GLY A 67 -0.94 3.88 -7.83
C GLY A 67 -1.44 5.01 -6.94
N SER A 68 -2.72 5.31 -7.08
CA SER A 68 -3.47 6.28 -6.27
C SER A 68 -4.53 5.54 -5.44
N TYR A 69 -4.84 6.04 -4.24
CA TYR A 69 -5.85 5.41 -3.38
C TYR A 69 -7.27 5.59 -3.91
N TYR A 70 -7.60 6.77 -4.42
CA TYR A 70 -8.92 7.10 -4.96
C TYR A 70 -8.85 7.24 -6.48
N LYS A 71 -9.89 6.72 -7.14
CA LYS A 71 -10.02 6.68 -8.60
C LYS A 71 -8.70 6.23 -9.24
N PRO A 72 -8.15 5.03 -8.95
CA PRO A 72 -6.82 4.65 -9.43
C PRO A 72 -6.69 4.67 -10.97
N ASP A 73 -5.51 5.07 -11.45
CA ASP A 73 -5.10 4.85 -12.85
C ASP A 73 -4.54 3.43 -13.00
N TYR A 74 -4.84 2.79 -14.13
CA TYR A 74 -4.26 1.52 -14.56
C TYR A 74 -3.64 1.67 -15.95
N ILE A 75 -2.52 0.99 -16.15
CA ILE A 75 -1.96 0.66 -17.46
C ILE A 75 -2.53 -0.71 -17.83
N THR A 76 -3.04 -0.83 -19.05
CA THR A 76 -3.56 -2.05 -19.66
C THR A 76 -2.92 -2.23 -21.04
N PRO A 77 -3.11 -3.38 -21.72
CA PRO A 77 -2.67 -3.55 -23.11
C PRO A 77 -3.24 -2.49 -24.07
N GLU A 78 -4.45 -1.99 -23.80
CA GLU A 78 -5.17 -1.01 -24.62
C GLU A 78 -4.82 0.45 -24.27
N GLY A 79 -4.05 0.66 -23.20
CA GLY A 79 -3.60 1.99 -22.78
C GLY A 79 -3.90 2.30 -21.31
N LYS A 80 -3.90 3.59 -20.98
CA LYS A 80 -4.17 4.04 -19.60
C LYS A 80 -5.65 4.30 -19.40
N LYS A 81 -6.21 3.82 -18.28
CA LYS A 81 -7.58 4.15 -17.87
C LYS A 81 -7.67 4.44 -16.37
N ALA A 82 -8.50 5.42 -16.00
CA ALA A 82 -8.84 5.69 -14.61
C ALA A 82 -10.15 4.97 -14.25
N ILE A 83 -10.18 4.28 -13.12
CA ILE A 83 -11.37 3.55 -12.66
C ILE A 83 -11.88 4.22 -11.39
N PRO A 84 -13.15 4.70 -11.35
CA PRO A 84 -13.77 5.22 -10.13
C PRO A 84 -13.76 4.19 -8.99
N GLY A 85 -13.68 4.67 -7.75
CA GLY A 85 -13.69 3.81 -6.56
C GLY A 85 -12.40 3.89 -5.73
N TYR A 86 -12.34 3.09 -4.66
CA TYR A 86 -11.16 2.96 -3.81
C TYR A 86 -10.24 1.84 -4.33
N SER A 87 -8.93 2.07 -4.32
CA SER A 87 -7.96 1.21 -4.99
C SER A 87 -7.98 -0.25 -4.55
N VAL A 88 -8.25 -0.52 -3.26
CA VAL A 88 -8.38 -1.88 -2.75
C VAL A 88 -9.63 -2.57 -3.30
N GLU A 89 -10.77 -1.89 -3.29
CA GLU A 89 -12.03 -2.39 -3.85
C GLU A 89 -11.87 -2.67 -5.34
N VAL A 90 -11.38 -1.69 -6.11
CA VAL A 90 -11.20 -1.84 -7.57
C VAL A 90 -10.25 -2.99 -7.90
N THR A 91 -9.12 -3.14 -7.20
CA THR A 91 -8.19 -4.25 -7.46
C THR A 91 -8.79 -5.60 -7.06
N THR A 92 -9.58 -5.64 -5.99
CA THR A 92 -10.33 -6.85 -5.59
C THR A 92 -11.36 -7.22 -6.64
N ASP A 93 -12.12 -6.25 -7.16
CA ASP A 93 -13.14 -6.50 -8.19
C ASP A 93 -12.53 -7.04 -9.49
N LEU A 94 -11.33 -6.59 -9.88
CA LEU A 94 -10.60 -7.16 -11.02
C LEU A 94 -10.19 -8.61 -10.76
N ALA A 95 -9.75 -8.94 -9.54
CA ALA A 95 -9.43 -10.30 -9.13
C ALA A 95 -10.68 -11.20 -9.15
N LEU A 96 -11.80 -10.72 -8.63
CA LEU A 96 -13.08 -11.44 -8.63
C LEU A 96 -13.64 -11.63 -10.05
N ASP A 97 -13.51 -10.63 -10.94
CA ASP A 97 -13.88 -10.78 -12.35
C ASP A 97 -13.06 -11.89 -13.04
N PHE A 98 -11.77 -11.99 -12.75
CA PHE A 98 -10.94 -13.10 -13.23
C PHE A 98 -11.41 -14.46 -12.70
N LEU A 99 -11.68 -14.56 -11.39
CA LEU A 99 -12.14 -15.78 -10.74
C LEU A 99 -13.53 -16.23 -11.21
N SER A 100 -14.47 -15.30 -11.42
CA SER A 100 -15.83 -15.63 -11.90
C SER A 100 -15.83 -16.30 -13.29
N LYS A 101 -14.75 -16.12 -14.07
CA LYS A 101 -14.54 -16.76 -15.38
C LYS A 101 -13.65 -17.99 -15.29
N GLN A 102 -13.24 -18.39 -14.10
CA GLN A 102 -12.38 -19.55 -13.87
C GLN A 102 -13.21 -20.84 -13.96
N LYS A 103 -12.72 -21.81 -14.73
CA LYS A 103 -13.28 -23.16 -14.79
C LYS A 103 -12.56 -24.06 -13.79
N LYS A 104 -13.28 -24.99 -13.19
CA LYS A 104 -12.76 -25.88 -12.13
C LYS A 104 -11.56 -26.75 -12.59
N ASP A 105 -11.55 -27.17 -13.84
CA ASP A 105 -10.53 -28.10 -14.36
C ASP A 105 -9.31 -27.40 -14.98
N GLU A 106 -9.29 -26.06 -15.03
CA GLU A 106 -8.16 -25.29 -15.55
C GLU A 106 -7.34 -24.72 -14.37
N PRO A 107 -6.01 -24.89 -14.31
CA PRO A 107 -5.20 -24.27 -13.26
C PRO A 107 -5.04 -22.76 -13.50
N PHE A 108 -4.86 -22.00 -12.42
CA PHE A 108 -4.65 -20.56 -12.51
C PHE A 108 -3.59 -20.03 -11.54
N LEU A 109 -2.99 -18.90 -11.92
CA LEU A 109 -2.21 -18.02 -11.06
C LEU A 109 -2.90 -16.65 -11.05
N LEU A 110 -3.29 -16.19 -9.87
CA LEU A 110 -3.81 -14.84 -9.67
C LEU A 110 -2.92 -14.08 -8.69
N MET A 111 -2.29 -13.00 -9.17
CA MET A 111 -1.53 -12.07 -8.34
C MET A 111 -2.34 -10.79 -8.09
N CYS A 112 -3.05 -10.73 -6.96
CA CYS A 112 -3.73 -9.51 -6.49
C CYS A 112 -2.77 -8.67 -5.63
N GLN A 113 -2.35 -7.50 -6.11
CA GLN A 113 -1.28 -6.71 -5.50
C GLN A 113 -1.74 -5.31 -5.09
N TYR A 114 -2.19 -5.14 -3.85
CA TYR A 114 -2.71 -3.85 -3.37
C TYR A 114 -1.65 -2.73 -3.31
N LYS A 115 -2.11 -1.48 -3.43
CA LYS A 115 -1.34 -0.28 -3.04
C LYS A 115 -1.23 -0.17 -1.52
N ALA A 116 -2.34 -0.43 -0.83
CA ALA A 116 -2.44 -0.31 0.62
C ALA A 116 -1.46 -1.28 1.32
N PRO A 117 -0.91 -0.93 2.49
CA PRO A 117 -1.03 0.35 3.21
C PRO A 117 0.18 1.28 2.93
N HIS A 118 0.55 1.51 1.66
CA HIS A 118 1.68 2.39 1.34
C HIS A 118 1.40 3.87 1.72
N ARG A 119 2.46 4.61 2.11
CA ARG A 119 2.40 6.07 2.30
C ARG A 119 1.71 6.75 1.12
N ASN A 120 0.78 7.67 1.33
CA ASN A 120 0.47 8.41 2.55
C ASN A 120 -0.79 7.94 3.32
N TRP A 121 -1.13 6.65 3.27
CA TRP A 121 -2.18 6.05 4.11
C TRP A 121 -3.49 6.82 4.04
N MET A 122 -4.15 6.81 2.88
CA MET A 122 -5.47 7.41 2.71
C MET A 122 -6.51 6.29 2.89
N PRO A 123 -7.28 6.28 4.00
CA PRO A 123 -8.25 5.23 4.29
C PRO A 123 -9.31 5.07 3.20
N GLY A 124 -9.94 3.90 3.11
CA GLY A 124 -11.17 3.77 2.32
C GLY A 124 -12.33 4.56 2.93
N PRO A 125 -13.35 4.97 2.16
CA PRO A 125 -14.48 5.76 2.66
C PRO A 125 -15.16 5.18 3.91
N LYS A 126 -15.36 3.86 3.96
CA LYS A 126 -15.94 3.12 5.10
C LYS A 126 -15.12 3.23 6.40
N TYR A 127 -13.83 3.55 6.29
CA TYR A 127 -12.85 3.44 7.38
C TYR A 127 -12.32 4.77 7.90
N LEU A 128 -12.78 5.90 7.37
CA LEU A 128 -12.24 7.23 7.70
C LEU A 128 -12.22 7.56 9.20
N THR A 129 -13.19 7.03 9.97
CA THR A 129 -13.33 7.25 11.42
C THR A 129 -13.00 6.01 12.25
N LYS A 130 -12.67 4.86 11.63
CA LYS A 130 -12.35 3.63 12.36
C LYS A 130 -11.18 3.88 13.30
N TYR A 131 -11.28 3.48 14.57
CA TYR A 131 -10.27 3.73 15.61
C TYR A 131 -10.14 5.19 16.11
N ASP A 132 -11.09 6.09 15.82
CA ASP A 132 -11.05 7.44 16.41
C ASP A 132 -11.01 7.40 17.94
N ASP A 133 -11.86 6.57 18.54
CA ASP A 133 -12.00 6.42 19.99
C ASP A 133 -11.04 5.40 20.61
N VAL A 134 -10.10 4.87 19.82
CA VAL A 134 -9.12 3.87 20.29
C VAL A 134 -7.76 4.55 20.45
N SER A 135 -7.11 4.39 21.59
CA SER A 135 -5.69 4.73 21.73
C SER A 135 -4.85 3.52 21.33
N ILE A 136 -3.97 3.68 20.34
CA ILE A 136 -3.09 2.60 19.91
C ILE A 136 -1.86 2.57 20.84
N PRO A 137 -1.46 1.41 21.40
CA PRO A 137 -0.31 1.33 22.30
C PRO A 137 0.98 1.82 21.63
N GLU A 138 1.70 2.71 22.29
CA GLU A 138 3.02 3.16 21.84
C GLU A 138 4.04 2.03 22.00
N PRO A 139 4.93 1.78 21.02
CA PRO A 139 6.04 0.86 21.22
C PRO A 139 7.02 1.46 22.24
N ASP A 140 7.62 0.62 23.08
CA ASP A 140 8.63 1.03 24.08
C ASP A 140 9.79 1.83 23.48
N THR A 141 10.06 1.60 22.18
CA THR A 141 11.13 2.23 21.41
C THR A 141 10.69 3.46 20.61
N LEU A 142 9.49 4.01 20.83
CA LEU A 142 9.01 5.22 20.14
C LEU A 142 9.96 6.42 20.31
N PHE A 143 10.65 6.49 21.46
CA PHE A 143 11.62 7.54 21.81
C PHE A 143 13.05 7.02 21.91
N ASP A 144 13.42 6.04 21.06
CA ASP A 144 14.78 5.52 20.97
C ASP A 144 15.80 6.65 20.71
N ASP A 145 16.85 6.73 21.53
CA ASP A 145 17.91 7.74 21.45
C ASP A 145 19.11 7.29 20.61
N TYR A 146 19.10 6.04 20.14
CA TYR A 146 20.13 5.40 19.34
C TYR A 146 21.52 5.32 20.00
N SER A 147 21.66 5.65 21.28
CA SER A 147 22.94 5.78 21.99
C SER A 147 23.74 4.47 22.02
N LYS A 148 23.04 3.33 22.07
CA LYS A 148 23.60 1.97 22.07
C LYS A 148 23.61 1.32 20.69
N ARG A 149 23.38 2.08 19.62
CA ARG A 149 23.18 1.56 18.26
C ARG A 149 24.20 2.16 17.29
N ALA A 150 24.27 1.59 16.08
CA ALA A 150 25.17 2.08 15.05
C ALA A 150 24.85 3.54 14.69
N SER A 151 25.88 4.38 14.59
CA SER A 151 25.74 5.84 14.40
C SER A 151 25.00 6.24 13.12
N VAL A 152 24.94 5.36 12.11
CA VAL A 152 24.16 5.61 10.89
C VAL A 152 22.65 5.66 11.15
N LEU A 153 22.16 4.97 12.17
CA LEU A 153 20.73 4.90 12.46
C LEU A 153 20.19 6.24 12.94
N GLY A 154 20.93 6.96 13.79
CA GLY A 154 20.55 8.31 14.23
C GLY A 154 20.54 9.36 13.10
N ARG A 155 21.04 9.01 11.90
CA ARG A 155 21.01 9.87 10.70
C ARG A 155 19.86 9.53 9.73
N HIS A 156 18.92 8.69 10.16
CA HIS A 156 17.74 8.31 9.39
C HIS A 156 16.90 9.52 8.94
N LYS A 157 16.13 9.33 7.86
CA LYS A 157 15.17 10.32 7.33
C LYS A 157 13.75 9.76 7.28
N MET A 158 13.38 9.06 8.34
CA MET A 158 12.14 8.28 8.43
C MET A 158 11.52 8.33 9.84
N GLY A 159 11.90 9.34 10.64
CA GLY A 159 11.39 9.53 12.00
C GLY A 159 10.03 10.21 12.07
N ILE A 160 9.17 9.74 12.96
CA ILE A 160 7.85 10.33 13.24
C ILE A 160 8.00 11.78 13.76
N ASP A 161 9.05 12.01 14.55
CA ASP A 161 9.41 13.30 15.13
C ASP A 161 9.63 14.42 14.09
N ALA A 162 10.43 14.16 13.05
CA ALA A 162 10.95 15.20 12.16
C ALA A 162 10.59 15.01 10.67
N HIS A 163 10.30 13.78 10.23
CA HIS A 163 10.30 13.46 8.80
C HIS A 163 8.90 13.30 8.20
N MET A 164 7.87 13.15 9.03
CA MET A 164 6.48 13.20 8.58
C MET A 164 6.09 14.63 8.16
N SER A 165 5.41 14.74 7.03
CA SER A 165 4.77 15.96 6.54
C SER A 165 3.39 16.10 7.18
N PHE A 166 3.09 17.29 7.70
CA PHE A 166 1.81 17.55 8.35
C PHE A 166 0.63 17.37 7.42
N PHE A 167 0.69 17.93 6.21
CA PHE A 167 -0.43 17.81 5.29
C PHE A 167 -0.44 16.46 4.56
N TYR A 168 0.70 16.02 4.04
CA TYR A 168 0.74 14.81 3.22
C TYR A 168 0.52 13.54 4.05
N ASP A 169 1.16 13.42 5.21
CA ASP A 169 1.11 12.21 6.02
C ASP A 169 0.03 12.26 7.10
N LEU A 170 -0.05 13.37 7.82
CA LEU A 170 -0.90 13.54 9.00
C LEU A 170 -2.25 14.17 8.67
N LYS A 171 -2.47 14.51 7.39
CA LYS A 171 -3.69 15.08 6.81
C LYS A 171 -4.09 16.43 7.40
N VAL A 172 -3.15 17.12 8.06
CA VAL A 172 -3.36 18.44 8.66
C VAL A 172 -3.31 19.51 7.58
N GLU A 173 -4.45 19.75 6.94
CA GLU A 173 -4.64 20.88 6.05
C GLU A 173 -4.54 22.20 6.86
N GLY A 174 -3.89 23.21 6.30
CA GLY A 174 -3.68 24.50 6.97
C GLY A 174 -2.37 24.64 7.76
N HIS A 175 -1.62 23.56 8.01
CA HIS A 175 -0.30 23.65 8.65
C HIS A 175 0.72 24.41 7.77
N GLU A 176 1.72 25.03 8.40
CA GLU A 176 2.78 25.79 7.71
C GLU A 176 3.69 24.91 6.84
N ASP A 177 3.91 23.65 7.26
CA ASP A 177 4.67 22.66 6.50
C ASP A 177 4.01 22.34 5.15
N LYS A 178 4.61 22.85 4.07
CA LYS A 178 4.15 22.64 2.70
C LYS A 178 4.81 21.45 1.99
N ARG A 179 5.65 20.66 2.66
CA ARG A 179 6.31 19.49 2.04
C ARG A 179 5.23 18.56 1.47
N TYR A 180 5.36 18.26 0.18
CA TYR A 180 4.47 17.39 -0.58
C TYR A 180 3.00 17.87 -0.71
N ALA A 181 2.68 19.12 -0.38
CA ALA A 181 1.31 19.64 -0.49
C ALA A 181 0.72 19.51 -1.90
N LYS A 182 1.53 19.75 -2.95
CA LYS A 182 1.12 19.54 -4.36
C LYS A 182 0.67 18.11 -4.61
N TYR A 183 1.38 17.11 -4.06
CA TYR A 183 1.00 15.71 -4.20
C TYR A 183 -0.28 15.40 -3.42
N MET A 184 -0.40 15.88 -2.17
CA MET A 184 -1.61 15.68 -1.38
C MET A 184 -2.85 16.26 -2.10
N ASN A 185 -2.76 17.49 -2.60
CA ASN A 185 -3.84 18.13 -3.37
C ASN A 185 -4.19 17.33 -4.63
N SER A 186 -3.18 16.81 -5.34
CA SER A 186 -3.42 15.93 -6.48
C SER A 186 -4.14 14.64 -6.10
N PHE A 187 -3.88 14.07 -4.92
CA PHE A 187 -4.58 12.88 -4.42
C PHE A 187 -6.01 13.19 -3.98
N LEU A 188 -6.23 14.30 -3.26
CA LEU A 188 -7.57 14.76 -2.87
C LEU A 188 -8.44 15.07 -4.09
N GLY A 189 -7.86 15.66 -5.14
CA GLY A 189 -8.57 15.94 -6.40
C GLY A 189 -9.04 14.68 -7.17
N ARG A 190 -8.66 13.47 -6.73
CA ARG A 190 -9.14 12.21 -7.32
C ARG A 190 -10.46 11.73 -6.71
N MET A 191 -10.82 12.20 -5.52
CA MET A 191 -12.05 11.83 -4.84
C MET A 191 -13.28 12.33 -5.61
N SER A 192 -14.39 11.61 -5.50
CA SER A 192 -15.71 12.19 -5.83
C SER A 192 -16.06 13.31 -4.84
N LYS A 193 -17.12 14.07 -5.13
CA LYS A 193 -17.60 15.12 -4.23
C LYS A 193 -18.01 14.54 -2.87
N GLU A 194 -18.69 13.40 -2.88
CA GLU A 194 -19.18 12.69 -1.69
C GLU A 194 -18.01 12.15 -0.87
N GLN A 195 -17.01 11.57 -1.54
CA GLN A 195 -15.78 11.10 -0.89
C GLN A 195 -15.00 12.25 -0.26
N ARG A 196 -14.92 13.40 -0.94
CA ARG A 196 -14.26 14.60 -0.41
C ARG A 196 -15.00 15.16 0.80
N GLN A 197 -16.33 15.22 0.76
CA GLN A 197 -17.15 15.67 1.89
C GLN A 197 -16.98 14.76 3.11
N ALA A 198 -16.98 13.43 2.92
CA ALA A 198 -16.75 12.48 4.00
C ALA A 198 -15.33 12.60 4.58
N TRP A 199 -14.33 12.82 3.72
CA TRP A 199 -12.95 13.08 4.14
C TRP A 199 -12.84 14.34 5.00
N ASP A 200 -13.40 15.46 4.54
CA ASP A 200 -13.34 16.73 5.25
C ASP A 200 -14.08 16.64 6.59
N ALA A 201 -15.22 15.95 6.65
CA ALA A 201 -15.94 15.69 7.90
C ALA A 201 -15.11 14.84 8.88
N ALA A 202 -14.35 13.85 8.38
CA ALA A 202 -13.55 12.97 9.21
C ALA A 202 -12.26 13.62 9.74
N TYR A 203 -11.62 14.50 8.97
CA TYR A 203 -10.33 15.10 9.33
C TYR A 203 -10.43 16.56 9.82
N GLY A 204 -11.38 17.35 9.32
CA GLY A 204 -11.50 18.79 9.58
C GLY A 204 -11.49 19.14 11.08
N PRO A 205 -12.44 18.64 11.88
CA PRO A 205 -12.48 18.95 13.32
C PRO A 205 -11.20 18.55 14.07
N LYS A 206 -10.60 17.41 13.69
CA LYS A 206 -9.35 16.91 14.30
C LYS A 206 -8.15 17.78 13.93
N ASN A 207 -8.14 18.33 12.72
CA ASN A 207 -7.11 19.24 12.24
C ASN A 207 -7.22 20.59 12.95
N GLU A 208 -8.42 21.14 13.07
CA GLU A 208 -8.66 22.38 13.81
C GLU A 208 -8.26 22.27 15.28
N ALA A 209 -8.60 21.16 15.93
CA ALA A 209 -8.19 20.90 17.32
C ALA A 209 -6.67 20.84 17.45
N PHE A 210 -5.99 20.14 16.54
CA PHE A 210 -4.53 20.09 16.52
C PHE A 210 -3.89 21.47 16.33
N LEU A 211 -4.36 22.26 15.36
CA LEU A 211 -3.80 23.59 15.07
C LEU A 211 -3.93 24.57 16.26
N LYS A 212 -4.92 24.37 17.15
CA LYS A 212 -5.11 25.15 18.39
C LYS A 212 -4.30 24.63 19.58
N SER A 213 -3.81 23.38 19.54
CA SER A 213 -3.23 22.69 20.70
C SER A 213 -1.78 23.07 21.01
N ASN A 214 -1.04 23.64 20.06
CA ASN A 214 0.39 23.98 20.17
C ASN A 214 1.26 22.87 20.81
N LEU A 215 1.02 21.61 20.46
CA LEU A 215 1.79 20.47 20.99
C LEU A 215 3.26 20.56 20.57
N GLN A 216 4.16 20.24 21.50
CA GLN A 216 5.61 20.27 21.31
C GLN A 216 6.27 19.03 21.90
N GLY A 217 7.54 18.80 21.54
CA GLY A 217 8.37 17.74 22.12
C GLY A 217 7.71 16.35 22.01
N LYS A 218 7.76 15.57 23.10
CA LYS A 218 7.21 14.20 23.12
C LYS A 218 5.71 14.15 22.85
N GLU A 219 4.94 15.13 23.33
CA GLU A 219 3.49 15.16 23.13
C GLU A 219 3.11 15.35 21.66
N LEU A 220 3.88 16.16 20.92
CA LEU A 220 3.72 16.26 19.47
C LEU A 220 4.03 14.92 18.78
N VAL A 221 5.10 14.22 19.19
CA VAL A 221 5.45 12.91 18.63
C VAL A 221 4.34 11.89 18.88
N ARG A 222 3.78 11.82 20.09
CA ARG A 222 2.66 10.94 20.42
C ARG A 222 1.44 11.23 19.57
N TRP A 223 1.11 12.51 19.40
CA TRP A 223 0.00 12.91 18.53
C TRP A 223 0.24 12.48 17.07
N LYS A 224 1.45 12.71 16.54
CA LYS A 224 1.83 12.28 15.18
C LYS A 224 1.74 10.76 15.04
N TYR A 225 2.24 10.02 16.03
CA TYR A 225 2.18 8.57 16.10
C TYR A 225 0.72 8.08 16.04
N GLN A 226 -0.17 8.59 16.89
CA GLN A 226 -1.58 8.21 16.90
C GLN A 226 -2.26 8.48 15.56
N ARG A 227 -2.00 9.65 14.95
CA ARG A 227 -2.56 9.97 13.63
C ARG A 227 -2.06 9.01 12.56
N TYR A 228 -0.76 8.78 12.54
CA TYR A 228 -0.08 7.90 11.59
C TYR A 228 -0.59 6.46 11.67
N VAL A 229 -0.52 5.85 12.85
CA VAL A 229 -0.81 4.42 13.03
C VAL A 229 -2.29 4.13 12.79
N LYS A 230 -3.20 5.04 13.18
CA LYS A 230 -4.63 4.91 12.87
C LYS A 230 -4.89 4.94 11.36
N ASP A 231 -4.33 5.91 10.64
CA ASP A 231 -4.46 5.98 9.18
C ASP A 231 -3.88 4.75 8.49
N TYR A 232 -2.74 4.24 8.96
CA TYR A 232 -2.15 2.98 8.49
C TYR A 232 -3.13 1.80 8.67
N LEU A 233 -3.63 1.59 9.90
CA LEU A 233 -4.50 0.46 10.23
C LEU A 233 -5.86 0.54 9.53
N ARG A 234 -6.37 1.74 9.24
CA ARG A 234 -7.58 1.92 8.43
C ARG A 234 -7.40 1.48 6.99
N CYS A 235 -6.22 1.72 6.39
CA CYS A 235 -5.90 1.18 5.08
C CYS A 235 -5.80 -0.35 5.11
N VAL A 236 -5.23 -0.92 6.18
CA VAL A 236 -5.15 -2.38 6.37
C VAL A 236 -6.55 -3.00 6.50
N ALA A 237 -7.48 -2.36 7.22
CA ALA A 237 -8.85 -2.86 7.34
C ALA A 237 -9.57 -3.01 5.98
N ALA A 238 -9.27 -2.15 5.01
CA ALA A 238 -9.80 -2.32 3.65
C ALA A 238 -9.16 -3.51 2.92
N VAL A 239 -7.88 -3.78 3.14
CA VAL A 239 -7.18 -4.95 2.58
C VAL A 239 -7.79 -6.24 3.12
N ASP A 240 -8.09 -6.27 4.42
CA ASP A 240 -8.73 -7.41 5.09
C ASP A 240 -10.10 -7.75 4.45
N ASP A 241 -10.97 -6.75 4.25
CA ASP A 241 -12.23 -6.93 3.51
C ASP A 241 -11.98 -7.49 2.09
N GLY A 242 -10.96 -6.97 1.39
CA GLY A 242 -10.62 -7.41 0.03
C GLY A 242 -10.14 -8.86 -0.03
N VAL A 243 -9.33 -9.28 0.95
CA VAL A 243 -8.88 -10.67 1.11
C VAL A 243 -10.07 -11.57 1.42
N GLY A 244 -10.92 -11.18 2.39
CA GLY A 244 -12.13 -11.93 2.73
C GLY A 244 -13.00 -12.20 1.51
N ARG A 245 -13.30 -11.16 0.71
CA ARG A 245 -14.08 -11.32 -0.53
C ARG A 245 -13.46 -12.29 -1.55
N ILE A 246 -12.13 -12.34 -1.66
CA ILE A 246 -11.44 -13.28 -2.55
C ILE A 246 -11.57 -14.71 -2.02
N LEU A 247 -11.39 -14.90 -0.70
CA LEU A 247 -11.54 -16.21 -0.07
C LEU A 247 -12.98 -16.72 -0.19
N ASP A 248 -13.97 -15.89 0.13
CA ASP A 248 -15.39 -16.20 -0.02
C ASP A 248 -15.72 -16.61 -1.46
N SER A 249 -15.16 -15.91 -2.46
CA SER A 249 -15.34 -16.26 -3.86
C SER A 249 -14.70 -17.60 -4.24
N LEU A 250 -13.57 -17.98 -3.64
CA LEU A 250 -13.00 -19.32 -3.85
C LEU A 250 -13.91 -20.40 -3.27
N ASP A 251 -14.53 -20.16 -2.11
CA ASP A 251 -15.47 -21.09 -1.48
C ASP A 251 -16.74 -21.24 -2.34
N GLU A 252 -17.34 -20.13 -2.75
CA GLU A 252 -18.55 -20.10 -3.58
C GLU A 252 -18.35 -20.79 -4.94
N LEU A 253 -17.18 -20.62 -5.55
CA LEU A 253 -16.82 -21.27 -6.82
C LEU A 253 -16.38 -22.72 -6.63
N GLY A 254 -16.21 -23.20 -5.39
CA GLY A 254 -15.70 -24.54 -5.08
C GLY A 254 -14.26 -24.74 -5.54
N LEU A 255 -13.42 -23.70 -5.42
CA LEU A 255 -12.00 -23.69 -5.79
C LEU A 255 -11.06 -23.79 -4.59
N SER A 256 -11.55 -23.62 -3.36
CA SER A 256 -10.72 -23.50 -2.15
C SER A 256 -9.84 -24.71 -1.88
N GLU A 257 -10.39 -25.93 -1.96
CA GLU A 257 -9.63 -27.18 -1.70
C GLU A 257 -8.50 -27.42 -2.70
N ASN A 258 -8.56 -26.78 -3.88
CA ASN A 258 -7.57 -26.93 -4.95
C ASN A 258 -6.79 -25.64 -5.23
N SER A 259 -6.80 -24.67 -4.30
CA SER A 259 -6.10 -23.39 -4.46
C SER A 259 -5.07 -23.19 -3.37
N ILE A 260 -3.81 -22.97 -3.76
CA ILE A 260 -2.77 -22.50 -2.84
C ILE A 260 -2.93 -20.98 -2.68
N VAL A 261 -3.35 -20.56 -1.48
CA VAL A 261 -3.47 -19.13 -1.14
C VAL A 261 -2.24 -18.65 -0.37
N ILE A 262 -1.61 -17.58 -0.86
CA ILE A 262 -0.46 -16.94 -0.22
C ILE A 262 -0.81 -15.49 0.08
N TYR A 263 -0.80 -15.13 1.36
CA TYR A 263 -0.88 -13.73 1.80
C TYR A 263 0.50 -13.28 2.29
N ALA A 264 1.02 -12.21 1.70
CA ALA A 264 2.32 -11.66 2.05
C ALA A 264 2.40 -10.16 1.75
N SER A 265 3.29 -9.47 2.45
CA SER A 265 3.71 -8.11 2.13
C SER A 265 5.02 -8.13 1.33
N ASP A 266 5.28 -7.07 0.55
CA ASP A 266 6.58 -6.96 -0.14
C ASP A 266 7.76 -6.83 0.85
N GLN A 267 7.49 -6.49 2.12
CA GLN A 267 8.38 -6.46 3.27
C GLN A 267 7.62 -5.96 4.53
N GLY A 268 8.26 -5.91 5.70
CA GLY A 268 7.70 -5.34 6.94
C GLY A 268 7.46 -3.82 6.91
N PHE A 269 7.13 -3.20 8.04
CA PHE A 269 7.01 -1.74 8.14
C PHE A 269 7.12 -1.33 9.60
N TYR A 270 7.87 -0.27 9.91
CA TYR A 270 7.88 0.28 11.27
C TYR A 270 6.57 0.98 11.55
N LEU A 271 5.90 0.60 12.63
CA LEU A 271 4.72 1.23 13.19
C LEU A 271 5.11 2.00 14.46
N GLY A 272 6.18 2.77 14.39
CA GLY A 272 6.70 3.58 15.50
C GLY A 272 7.86 2.95 16.26
N GLU A 273 8.21 1.68 16.02
CA GLU A 273 9.41 1.10 16.61
C GLU A 273 10.63 1.92 16.18
N HIS A 274 11.52 2.17 17.14
CA HIS A 274 12.65 3.07 16.98
C HIS A 274 12.28 4.50 16.56
N GLY A 275 11.04 4.93 16.81
CA GLY A 275 10.53 6.24 16.38
C GLY A 275 10.32 6.36 14.87
N TRP A 276 10.28 5.24 14.13
CA TRP A 276 10.30 5.23 12.68
C TRP A 276 8.94 4.91 12.03
N TYR A 277 8.79 5.40 10.81
CA TYR A 277 7.91 4.84 9.77
C TYR A 277 8.80 4.40 8.60
N ASP A 278 8.24 3.77 7.56
CA ASP A 278 9.00 3.22 6.40
C ASP A 278 9.70 1.90 6.75
N LYS A 279 10.83 1.63 6.09
CA LYS A 279 11.48 0.31 6.06
C LYS A 279 12.96 0.45 5.73
N ARG A 280 13.55 -0.57 5.08
CA ARG A 280 14.90 -0.66 4.45
C ARG A 280 15.95 -1.32 5.32
N TRP A 281 15.91 -1.06 6.62
CA TRP A 281 16.84 -1.69 7.55
C TRP A 281 16.53 -3.18 7.68
N ILE A 282 17.51 -3.94 8.16
CA ILE A 282 17.44 -5.39 8.37
C ILE A 282 16.92 -5.74 9.78
N TYR A 283 16.23 -4.81 10.46
CA TYR A 283 15.52 -5.13 11.70
C TYR A 283 14.25 -5.92 11.39
N GLU A 284 13.73 -6.60 12.42
CA GLU A 284 12.45 -7.32 12.41
C GLU A 284 11.26 -6.35 12.33
#